data_AF-A0A971LZH1-F1
#
_entry.id   AF-A0A971LZH1-F1
#
_cell.length_a   1.000
_cell.length_b   1.000
_cell.length_c   1.000
_cell.angle_alpha   90.00
_cell.angle_beta   90.00
_cell.angle_gamma   90.00
#
_symmetry.space_group_name_H-M   'P 1'
#
loop_
_entity.id
_entity.type
_entity.pdbx_description
1 polymer ?
#
loop_
_entity_poly.entity_id
_entity_poly.type
_entity_poly.pdbx_seq_one_letter_code
_entity_poly.pdbx_strand_id
1 'polypeptide(L)'
;MRKSLLFLILFSVILTGCIQQGLKDNQVYIAEKNSQKGAEDTILEKLNVEGSSPFQEYNLGQLQEDLGEKIPLAISPDGKNLFLMEAINNREHLPVIKGEPDVNVRVLMKDLETKEEKVIIEDVPFISQVRWNNAGNIIAFGGGKRLSIYDTVKKDLVLEDELKNDSVTFFFWSPHDENKLYSEHPNLTNGSIYYVNLRKKVEAYETKEDLYFKGKLDNDFFYGTKWFVASEKDKKDSDSINTVIVDKMGNIVKVLNEGRFRDAYKKSLVQVGESGFGLYYVADINKPNNIKTLSKEFIFDVKFVAGGKIAYIVEKEDPENNLFILYIVDEKGREIKSLEVSGSSIALSPDGKTGYVGGPGWEKVNFETNEIDSKIPIENEDSEQEEIFRTLRGAMDTYYKFEVTGSKDWDKAKKYFIDTESPPQWAYFDLTTRYMEVSQANVKNDRKNLYRIFMELQDFKIDSEGKRASVSLHLLVNNDTGGGLSMDHALELIKKGGKWYVTGFSTFPFSSQREEVKNLVEKYVMDAQEGKIFSGILEGKEVEIGQIQFWRYSLPHLAPNIETANFCKVYLKVKSNGQEKIYKMVLDRQNQNYWKPTKLTDKELSSL
;
A
#
# COMPACT_ATOMS: atom_id res chain seq x y z
N MET A 1 33.36 26.94 -44.58
CA MET A 1 32.28 27.90 -44.28
C MET A 1 30.98 27.13 -44.01
N ARG A 2 30.49 27.26 -42.77
CA ARG A 2 29.09 27.18 -42.30
C ARG A 2 28.15 26.15 -42.96
N LYS A 3 27.90 25.01 -42.29
CA LYS A 3 26.56 24.39 -42.13
C LYS A 3 26.49 23.09 -41.29
N SER A 4 27.51 22.73 -40.51
CA SER A 4 27.45 21.51 -39.66
C SER A 4 27.42 21.77 -38.14
N LEU A 5 27.45 23.04 -37.69
CA LEU A 5 27.62 23.38 -36.27
C LEU A 5 26.32 23.77 -35.52
N LEU A 6 25.15 23.61 -36.13
CA LEU A 6 23.86 23.99 -35.50
C LEU A 6 22.98 22.81 -35.07
N PHE A 7 23.37 21.57 -35.38
CA PHE A 7 22.59 20.38 -35.00
C PHE A 7 23.04 19.73 -33.68
N LEU A 8 24.17 20.16 -33.11
CA LEU A 8 24.75 19.61 -31.87
C LEU A 8 24.52 20.48 -30.63
N ILE A 9 23.86 21.63 -30.76
CA ILE A 9 23.53 22.53 -29.64
C ILE A 9 22.02 22.49 -29.32
N LEU A 10 21.19 21.84 -30.13
CA LEU A 10 19.76 21.63 -29.84
C LEU A 10 19.44 20.34 -29.08
N PHE A 11 20.42 19.43 -28.94
CA PHE A 11 20.24 18.16 -28.21
C PHE A 11 20.79 18.17 -26.78
N SER A 12 21.44 19.26 -26.36
CA SER A 12 22.03 19.42 -25.02
C SER A 12 21.19 20.24 -24.04
N VAL A 13 19.93 20.55 -24.38
CA VAL A 13 18.99 21.28 -23.50
C VAL A 13 17.71 20.45 -23.17
N ILE A 14 17.68 19.15 -23.50
CA ILE A 14 16.53 18.26 -23.19
C ILE A 14 16.79 17.34 -21.97
N LEU A 15 17.90 17.52 -21.23
CA LEU A 15 18.24 16.66 -20.07
C LEU A 15 18.24 17.36 -18.71
N THR A 16 17.68 18.57 -18.60
CA THR A 16 17.37 19.18 -17.30
C THR A 16 15.97 19.78 -17.37
N GLY A 17 15.01 19.00 -16.88
CA GLY A 17 13.62 19.39 -16.85
C GLY A 17 12.71 18.24 -17.30
N CYS A 18 12.70 17.13 -16.56
CA CYS A 18 11.44 16.42 -16.39
C CYS A 18 10.50 17.42 -15.70
N ILE A 19 9.85 18.25 -16.52
CA ILE A 19 8.60 18.88 -16.13
C ILE A 19 7.71 17.69 -15.86
N GLN A 20 7.52 17.43 -14.57
CA GLN A 20 6.52 16.54 -14.02
C GLN A 20 5.16 17.11 -14.48
N GLN A 21 4.76 16.79 -15.72
CA GLN A 21 3.35 16.76 -16.07
C GLN A 21 2.77 15.73 -15.10
N GLY A 22 1.97 16.20 -14.15
CA GLY A 22 1.26 15.36 -13.20
C GLY A 22 0.33 14.44 -13.97
N LEU A 23 0.83 13.27 -14.34
CA LEU A 23 0.02 12.11 -14.67
C LEU A 23 -0.43 11.53 -13.32
N LYS A 24 -1.64 11.89 -12.91
CA LYS A 24 -2.41 11.17 -11.90
C LYS A 24 -3.44 10.32 -12.64
N ASP A 25 -3.60 9.05 -12.23
CA ASP A 25 -4.43 7.99 -12.84
C ASP A 25 -3.94 7.29 -14.13
N ASN A 26 -2.72 7.55 -14.62
CA ASN A 26 -2.08 6.76 -15.71
C ASN A 26 -2.93 6.54 -16.99
N GLN A 27 -3.95 7.37 -17.25
CA GLN A 27 -4.82 7.29 -18.43
C GLN A 27 -4.98 8.64 -19.12
N VAL A 28 -5.18 8.59 -20.44
CA VAL A 28 -5.58 9.74 -21.27
C VAL A 28 -7.09 9.68 -21.43
N TYR A 29 -7.82 10.55 -20.75
CA TYR A 29 -9.24 10.73 -20.96
C TYR A 29 -9.44 11.54 -22.24
N ILE A 30 -10.34 11.10 -23.11
CA ILE A 30 -10.88 11.99 -24.14
C ILE A 30 -11.78 12.97 -23.39
N ALA A 31 -11.23 14.15 -23.09
CA ALA A 31 -11.99 15.26 -22.54
C ALA A 31 -13.08 15.65 -23.53
N GLU A 32 -14.31 15.21 -23.29
CA GLU A 32 -15.44 15.94 -23.84
C GLU A 32 -15.44 17.30 -23.14
N LYS A 33 -15.17 18.34 -23.94
CA LYS A 33 -15.42 19.73 -23.61
C LYS A 33 -16.94 19.90 -23.43
N ASN A 34 -17.48 19.40 -22.33
CA ASN A 34 -18.74 19.91 -21.83
C ASN A 34 -18.45 21.29 -21.28
N SER A 35 -18.56 22.28 -22.15
CA SER A 35 -18.87 23.64 -21.76
C SER A 35 -20.26 23.64 -21.10
N GLN A 36 -20.39 23.05 -19.92
CA GLN A 36 -21.50 23.32 -19.04
C GLN A 36 -21.24 24.68 -18.38
N LYS A 37 -21.52 25.74 -19.14
CA LYS A 37 -22.30 26.82 -18.56
C LYS A 37 -23.57 26.17 -18.03
N GLY A 38 -23.67 25.98 -16.71
CA GLY A 38 -24.92 25.52 -16.08
C GLY A 38 -24.82 24.47 -14.98
N ALA A 39 -23.63 24.06 -14.51
CA ALA A 39 -23.53 23.19 -13.33
C ALA A 39 -23.84 23.91 -11.99
N GLU A 40 -24.08 25.23 -12.03
CA GLU A 40 -24.58 25.99 -10.87
C GLU A 40 -26.12 25.92 -10.71
N ASP A 41 -26.88 25.43 -11.70
CA ASP A 41 -28.35 25.64 -11.75
C ASP A 41 -29.23 24.36 -11.74
N THR A 42 -28.67 23.18 -11.45
CA THR A 42 -29.50 21.98 -11.17
C THR A 42 -29.20 21.40 -9.80
N ILE A 43 -29.16 22.26 -8.79
CA ILE A 43 -29.17 21.86 -7.38
C ILE A 43 -30.63 21.58 -7.01
N LEU A 44 -31.01 20.31 -6.81
CA LEU A 44 -32.11 20.06 -5.89
C LEU A 44 -31.63 20.51 -4.49
N GLU A 45 -32.13 21.68 -4.03
CA GLU A 45 -31.70 22.32 -2.77
C GLU A 45 -31.76 21.33 -1.59
N LYS A 46 -32.75 20.43 -1.60
CA LYS A 46 -32.88 19.31 -0.66
C LYS A 46 -33.43 18.09 -1.37
N LEU A 47 -32.75 16.96 -1.21
CA LEU A 47 -33.29 15.65 -1.55
C LEU A 47 -34.21 15.19 -0.42
N ASN A 48 -35.48 14.99 -0.75
CA ASN A 48 -36.46 14.44 0.17
C ASN A 48 -36.40 12.91 0.19
N VAL A 49 -35.32 12.40 0.77
CA VAL A 49 -35.06 10.96 0.95
C VAL A 49 -34.89 10.68 2.43
N GLU A 50 -35.10 9.45 2.90
CA GLU A 50 -34.74 9.06 4.26
C GLU A 50 -33.33 8.44 4.33
N GLY A 51 -32.87 7.91 3.20
CA GLY A 51 -31.67 7.10 3.11
C GLY A 51 -31.90 5.66 3.60
N SER A 52 -31.05 4.74 3.20
CA SER A 52 -31.16 3.32 3.58
C SER A 52 -30.30 2.95 4.78
N SER A 53 -30.78 2.02 5.59
CA SER A 53 -29.93 1.24 6.50
C SER A 53 -29.43 0.00 5.75
N PRO A 54 -28.13 -0.28 5.73
CA PRO A 54 -27.59 -1.51 5.11
C PRO A 54 -27.81 -2.74 6.00
N PHE A 55 -28.14 -2.55 7.28
CA PHE A 55 -28.28 -3.64 8.25
C PHE A 55 -29.65 -4.31 8.18
N GLN A 56 -29.62 -5.64 8.30
CA GLN A 56 -30.80 -6.50 8.34
C GLN A 56 -30.96 -7.03 9.77
N GLU A 57 -32.18 -7.02 10.30
CA GLU A 57 -32.45 -7.75 11.54
C GLU A 57 -32.50 -9.25 11.26
N TYR A 58 -31.75 -10.03 12.03
CA TYR A 58 -31.79 -11.48 11.96
C TYR A 58 -31.51 -12.09 13.34
N ASN A 59 -32.20 -13.17 13.66
CA ASN A 59 -32.15 -13.76 15.00
C ASN A 59 -30.94 -14.71 15.13
N LEU A 60 -29.79 -14.17 15.51
CA LEU A 60 -28.56 -14.94 15.74
C LEU A 60 -28.62 -15.87 16.94
N GLY A 61 -29.53 -15.64 17.90
CA GLY A 61 -29.49 -16.32 19.20
C GLY A 61 -29.55 -17.84 19.12
N GLN A 62 -30.18 -18.41 18.09
CA GLN A 62 -30.19 -19.86 17.83
C GLN A 62 -29.07 -20.34 16.90
N LEU A 63 -28.44 -19.45 16.13
CA LEU A 63 -27.39 -19.80 15.17
C LEU A 63 -25.98 -19.65 15.78
N GLN A 64 -25.81 -18.82 16.81
CA GLN A 64 -24.48 -18.47 17.33
C GLN A 64 -23.76 -19.66 17.98
N GLU A 65 -24.48 -20.60 18.60
CA GLU A 65 -23.91 -21.85 19.11
C GLU A 65 -23.42 -22.78 17.98
N ASP A 66 -24.10 -22.76 16.83
CA ASP A 66 -23.82 -23.62 15.68
C ASP A 66 -22.70 -23.09 14.76
N LEU A 67 -22.26 -21.84 14.94
CA LEU A 67 -21.28 -21.20 14.05
C LEU A 67 -19.83 -21.50 14.44
N GLY A 68 -19.55 -21.82 15.70
CA GLY A 68 -18.19 -22.00 16.19
C GLY A 68 -17.33 -20.76 15.88
N GLU A 69 -16.21 -20.97 15.19
CA GLU A 69 -15.27 -19.91 14.79
C GLU A 69 -15.59 -19.26 13.42
N LYS A 70 -16.67 -19.70 12.76
CA LYS A 70 -17.07 -19.18 11.45
C LYS A 70 -17.69 -17.79 11.57
N ILE A 71 -17.41 -16.94 10.59
CA ILE A 71 -17.90 -15.57 10.53
C ILE A 71 -19.09 -15.48 9.57
N PRO A 72 -20.27 -14.99 10.00
CA PRO A 72 -21.40 -14.77 9.11
C PRO A 72 -21.14 -13.57 8.19
N LEU A 73 -21.29 -13.80 6.88
CA LEU A 73 -21.04 -12.80 5.83
C LEU A 73 -22.33 -12.20 5.28
N ALA A 74 -23.29 -13.04 4.90
CA ALA A 74 -24.55 -12.61 4.30
C ALA A 74 -25.62 -13.69 4.41
N ILE A 75 -26.88 -13.29 4.38
CA ILE A 75 -28.02 -14.18 4.20
C ILE A 75 -28.57 -13.96 2.79
N SER A 76 -29.04 -15.02 2.12
CA SER A 76 -29.70 -14.90 0.83
C SER A 76 -31.01 -14.13 0.95
N PRO A 77 -31.45 -13.39 -0.09
CA PRO A 77 -32.67 -12.58 0.00
C PRO A 77 -33.95 -13.36 0.30
N ASP A 78 -33.97 -14.67 0.00
CA ASP A 78 -35.06 -15.59 0.36
C ASP A 78 -34.97 -16.14 1.79
N GLY A 79 -33.92 -15.80 2.55
CA GLY A 79 -33.69 -16.23 3.91
C GLY A 79 -33.26 -17.69 4.07
N LYS A 80 -32.94 -18.40 2.99
CA LYS A 80 -32.68 -19.86 3.03
C LYS A 80 -31.22 -20.23 3.21
N ASN A 81 -30.29 -19.42 2.72
CA ASN A 81 -28.87 -19.72 2.73
C ASN A 81 -28.10 -18.68 3.54
N LEU A 82 -27.21 -19.16 4.41
CA LEU A 82 -26.26 -18.34 5.15
C LEU A 82 -24.87 -18.54 4.55
N PHE A 83 -24.23 -17.45 4.16
CA PHE A 83 -22.85 -17.44 3.69
C PHE A 83 -21.94 -17.15 4.87
N LEU A 84 -20.92 -17.99 5.02
CA LEU A 84 -19.97 -18.00 6.12
C LEU A 84 -18.55 -17.90 5.57
N MET A 85 -17.63 -17.32 6.33
CA MET A 85 -16.20 -17.51 6.09
C MET A 85 -15.52 -18.18 7.28
N GLU A 86 -14.46 -18.89 6.96
CA GLU A 86 -13.63 -19.63 7.90
C GLU A 86 -12.17 -19.46 7.51
N ALA A 87 -11.30 -19.26 8.49
CA ALA A 87 -9.87 -19.17 8.26
C ALA A 87 -9.32 -20.49 7.70
N ILE A 88 -8.44 -20.40 6.71
CA ILE A 88 -7.65 -21.54 6.25
C ILE A 88 -6.29 -21.43 6.95
N ASN A 89 -5.90 -22.50 7.65
CA ASN A 89 -4.54 -22.61 8.18
C ASN A 89 -3.57 -22.94 7.05
N ASN A 90 -3.28 -21.98 6.17
CA ASN A 90 -2.27 -22.13 5.14
C ASN A 90 -0.99 -21.40 5.55
N ARG A 91 0.08 -22.17 5.82
CA ARG A 91 1.38 -21.68 6.30
C ARG A 91 2.40 -21.45 5.18
N GLU A 92 1.97 -21.49 3.91
CA GLU A 92 2.88 -21.50 2.76
C GLU A 92 3.32 -20.09 2.29
N HIS A 93 2.65 -19.03 2.71
CA HIS A 93 3.02 -17.66 2.32
C HIS A 93 4.12 -17.09 3.23
N LEU A 94 5.07 -16.37 2.63
CA LEU A 94 6.06 -15.61 3.38
C LEU A 94 5.37 -14.46 4.13
N PRO A 95 5.79 -14.16 5.37
CA PRO A 95 5.08 -13.22 6.22
C PRO A 95 5.18 -11.76 5.73
N VAL A 96 4.07 -11.04 5.85
CA VAL A 96 4.05 -9.58 5.86
C VAL A 96 4.62 -9.10 7.19
N ILE A 97 5.73 -8.35 7.13
CA ILE A 97 6.44 -7.85 8.30
C ILE A 97 5.85 -6.52 8.77
N LYS A 98 5.30 -5.72 7.86
CA LYS A 98 4.60 -4.45 8.13
C LYS A 98 3.54 -4.19 7.07
N GLY A 99 2.38 -3.69 7.49
CA GLY A 99 1.25 -3.44 6.60
C GLY A 99 0.24 -4.59 6.62
N GLU A 100 -0.66 -4.61 5.64
CA GLU A 100 -1.82 -5.51 5.61
C GLU A 100 -1.41 -6.99 5.75
N PRO A 101 -1.77 -7.69 6.84
CA PRO A 101 -1.44 -9.09 6.99
C PRO A 101 -2.27 -9.97 6.04
N ASP A 102 -1.66 -11.03 5.54
CA ASP A 102 -2.34 -12.02 4.71
C ASP A 102 -3.09 -13.02 5.61
N VAL A 103 -4.41 -13.06 5.47
CA VAL A 103 -5.23 -14.12 6.04
C VAL A 103 -6.12 -14.69 4.97
N ASN A 104 -5.89 -15.96 4.63
CA ASN A 104 -6.69 -16.68 3.66
C ASN A 104 -7.87 -17.37 4.33
N VAL A 105 -8.99 -17.40 3.63
CA VAL A 105 -10.25 -17.95 4.06
C VAL A 105 -10.87 -18.82 2.97
N ARG A 106 -11.81 -19.66 3.40
CA ARG A 106 -12.80 -20.27 2.51
C ARG A 106 -14.16 -19.67 2.79
N VAL A 107 -15.00 -19.63 1.77
CA VAL A 107 -16.41 -19.23 1.88
C VAL A 107 -17.27 -20.48 1.78
N LEU A 108 -18.17 -20.64 2.74
CA LEU A 108 -19.16 -21.72 2.80
C LEU A 108 -20.56 -21.15 2.62
N MET A 109 -21.42 -21.94 1.98
CA MET A 109 -22.86 -21.73 1.93
C MET A 109 -23.52 -22.80 2.80
N LYS A 110 -24.29 -22.36 3.80
CA LYS A 110 -25.07 -23.21 4.71
C LYS A 110 -26.56 -23.08 4.40
N ASP A 111 -27.20 -24.17 4.06
CA ASP A 111 -28.66 -24.23 3.97
C ASP A 111 -29.26 -24.19 5.39
N LEU A 112 -30.13 -23.23 5.67
CA LEU A 112 -30.69 -23.01 7.00
C LEU A 112 -31.78 -24.01 7.37
N GLU A 113 -32.42 -24.65 6.38
CA GLU A 113 -33.44 -25.70 6.57
C GLU A 113 -32.77 -27.06 6.78
N THR A 114 -31.88 -27.47 5.88
CA THR A 114 -31.24 -28.80 5.90
C THR A 114 -29.99 -28.87 6.77
N LYS A 115 -29.39 -27.72 7.10
CA LYS A 115 -28.09 -27.57 7.77
C LYS A 115 -26.89 -28.07 6.96
N GLU A 116 -27.07 -28.38 5.68
CA GLU A 116 -25.98 -28.79 4.79
C GLU A 116 -25.04 -27.61 4.53
N GLU A 117 -23.72 -27.86 4.60
CA GLU A 117 -22.68 -26.87 4.30
C GLU A 117 -21.92 -27.27 3.04
N LYS A 118 -21.70 -26.31 2.14
CA LYS A 118 -20.91 -26.48 0.92
C LYS A 118 -19.86 -25.39 0.83
N VAL A 119 -18.60 -25.76 0.61
CA VAL A 119 -17.55 -24.81 0.25
C VAL A 119 -17.80 -24.31 -1.18
N ILE A 120 -17.84 -22.99 -1.36
CA ILE A 120 -18.09 -22.36 -2.67
C ILE A 120 -16.88 -21.57 -3.20
N ILE A 121 -15.97 -21.16 -2.31
CA ILE A 121 -14.73 -20.46 -2.65
C ILE A 121 -13.65 -20.96 -1.68
N GLU A 122 -12.46 -21.25 -2.19
CA GLU A 122 -11.29 -21.62 -1.39
C GLU A 122 -10.15 -20.64 -1.64
N ASP A 123 -9.28 -20.50 -0.64
CA ASP A 123 -8.01 -19.79 -0.72
C ASP A 123 -8.13 -18.37 -1.31
N VAL A 124 -9.00 -17.58 -0.68
CA VAL A 124 -9.16 -16.15 -0.96
C VAL A 124 -8.79 -15.33 0.26
N PRO A 125 -8.35 -14.07 0.10
CA PRO A 125 -8.12 -13.19 1.24
C PRO A 125 -9.39 -12.98 2.08
N PHE A 126 -9.22 -12.56 3.32
CA PHE A 126 -10.28 -12.17 4.23
C PHE A 126 -11.35 -11.30 3.56
N ILE A 127 -12.61 -11.72 3.62
CA ILE A 127 -13.73 -11.03 2.97
C ILE A 127 -14.20 -9.86 3.84
N SER A 128 -14.11 -8.63 3.32
CA SER A 128 -14.53 -7.41 4.01
C SER A 128 -15.74 -6.71 3.35
N GLN A 129 -16.14 -7.17 2.17
CA GLN A 129 -17.27 -6.62 1.41
C GLN A 129 -18.09 -7.75 0.78
N VAL A 130 -19.41 -7.69 0.95
CA VAL A 130 -20.34 -8.66 0.37
C VAL A 130 -21.54 -7.91 -0.20
N ARG A 131 -21.89 -8.17 -1.47
CA ARG A 131 -23.06 -7.54 -2.09
C ARG A 131 -23.80 -8.51 -3.01
N TRP A 132 -25.11 -8.60 -2.79
CA TRP A 132 -26.04 -9.21 -3.73
C TRP A 132 -26.32 -8.27 -4.91
N ASN A 133 -26.50 -8.85 -6.09
CA ASN A 133 -27.13 -8.13 -7.18
C ASN A 133 -28.62 -7.85 -6.88
N ASN A 134 -29.27 -7.01 -7.69
CA ASN A 134 -30.64 -6.58 -7.39
C ASN A 134 -31.67 -7.72 -7.45
N ALA A 135 -31.43 -8.76 -8.27
CA ALA A 135 -32.29 -9.94 -8.35
C ALA A 135 -32.09 -10.94 -7.19
N GLY A 136 -30.99 -10.83 -6.43
CA GLY A 136 -30.71 -11.72 -5.32
C GLY A 136 -30.24 -13.12 -5.72
N ASN A 137 -29.80 -13.30 -6.95
CA ASN A 137 -29.35 -14.59 -7.50
C ASN A 137 -27.84 -14.64 -7.78
N ILE A 138 -27.12 -13.53 -7.60
CA ILE A 138 -25.66 -13.47 -7.74
C ILE A 138 -25.11 -12.70 -6.54
N ILE A 139 -24.06 -13.26 -5.93
CA ILE A 139 -23.37 -12.66 -4.79
C ILE A 139 -21.91 -12.44 -5.14
N ALA A 140 -21.39 -11.28 -4.76
CA ALA A 140 -19.98 -10.93 -4.92
C ALA A 140 -19.33 -10.74 -3.54
N PHE A 141 -18.12 -11.26 -3.40
CA PHE A 141 -17.28 -11.21 -2.20
C PHE A 141 -15.99 -10.48 -2.54
N GLY A 142 -15.63 -9.46 -1.79
CA GLY A 142 -14.39 -8.72 -1.96
C GLY A 142 -13.61 -8.56 -0.67
N GLY A 143 -12.29 -8.58 -0.79
CA GLY A 143 -11.35 -8.48 0.32
C GLY A 143 -9.93 -8.70 -0.14
N GLY A 144 -8.94 -8.13 0.55
CA GLY A 144 -7.52 -8.26 0.18
C GLY A 144 -7.20 -7.92 -1.28
N LYS A 145 -7.90 -6.94 -1.85
CA LYS A 145 -7.82 -6.54 -3.27
C LYS A 145 -8.25 -7.62 -4.29
N ARG A 146 -8.96 -8.67 -3.86
CA ARG A 146 -9.51 -9.73 -4.71
C ARG A 146 -11.04 -9.68 -4.69
N LEU A 147 -11.65 -9.95 -5.84
CA LEU A 147 -13.09 -10.07 -6.01
C LEU A 147 -13.43 -11.49 -6.47
N SER A 148 -14.48 -12.08 -5.91
CA SER A 148 -15.04 -13.37 -6.34
C SER A 148 -16.54 -13.22 -6.55
N ILE A 149 -17.08 -13.77 -7.63
CA ILE A 149 -18.50 -13.68 -7.99
C ILE A 149 -19.07 -15.10 -8.09
N TYR A 150 -20.17 -15.36 -7.39
CA TYR A 150 -20.84 -16.67 -7.36
C TYR A 150 -22.30 -16.54 -7.83
N ASP A 151 -22.68 -17.31 -8.85
CA ASP A 151 -24.05 -17.44 -9.33
C ASP A 151 -24.75 -18.54 -8.51
N THR A 152 -25.73 -18.16 -7.67
CA THR A 152 -26.36 -19.12 -6.74
C THR A 152 -27.31 -20.08 -7.43
N VAL A 153 -27.80 -19.71 -8.62
CA VAL A 153 -28.71 -20.54 -9.41
C VAL A 153 -27.92 -21.61 -10.16
N LYS A 154 -26.82 -21.22 -10.81
CA LYS A 154 -25.92 -22.15 -11.52
C LYS A 154 -24.96 -22.88 -10.61
N LYS A 155 -24.76 -22.37 -9.39
CA LYS A 155 -23.89 -22.91 -8.35
C LYS A 155 -22.41 -22.96 -8.77
N ASP A 156 -21.95 -21.92 -9.48
CA ASP A 156 -20.59 -21.80 -9.99
C ASP A 156 -19.98 -20.40 -9.79
N LEU A 157 -18.65 -20.35 -9.80
CA LEU A 157 -17.90 -19.11 -9.82
C LEU A 157 -17.86 -18.54 -11.24
N VAL A 158 -17.91 -17.23 -11.33
CA VAL A 158 -17.93 -16.48 -12.59
C VAL A 158 -16.67 -15.64 -12.70
N LEU A 159 -16.05 -15.62 -13.89
CA LEU A 159 -14.87 -14.81 -14.22
C LEU A 159 -13.64 -15.06 -13.32
N GLU A 160 -13.45 -16.31 -12.87
CA GLU A 160 -12.43 -16.64 -11.87
C GLU A 160 -11.01 -16.26 -12.32
N ASP A 161 -10.62 -16.60 -13.56
CA ASP A 161 -9.29 -16.31 -14.10
C ASP A 161 -9.06 -14.80 -14.28
N GLU A 162 -10.06 -14.08 -14.75
CA GLU A 162 -9.99 -12.62 -14.91
C GLU A 162 -9.88 -11.91 -13.57
N LEU A 163 -10.70 -12.34 -12.59
CA LEU A 163 -10.78 -11.70 -11.27
C LEU A 163 -9.58 -12.04 -10.38
N LYS A 164 -8.96 -13.22 -10.54
CA LYS A 164 -7.75 -13.59 -9.80
C LYS A 164 -6.57 -12.64 -10.10
N ASN A 165 -6.53 -12.10 -11.32
CA ASN A 165 -5.46 -11.22 -11.78
C ASN A 165 -5.79 -9.72 -11.67
N ASP A 166 -6.99 -9.37 -11.19
CA ASP A 166 -7.45 -7.98 -11.11
C ASP A 166 -7.46 -7.47 -9.67
N SER A 167 -6.88 -6.29 -9.45
CA SER A 167 -6.74 -5.71 -8.11
C SER A 167 -7.93 -4.81 -7.78
N VAL A 168 -8.97 -5.39 -7.17
CA VAL A 168 -10.25 -4.72 -6.88
C VAL A 168 -10.33 -4.31 -5.40
N THR A 169 -10.40 -3.02 -5.13
CA THR A 169 -10.49 -2.45 -3.76
C THR A 169 -11.92 -2.16 -3.32
N PHE A 170 -12.83 -1.94 -4.27
CA PHE A 170 -14.24 -1.66 -3.99
C PHE A 170 -15.10 -2.07 -5.18
N PHE A 171 -16.37 -2.40 -4.96
CA PHE A 171 -17.29 -2.74 -6.04
C PHE A 171 -18.76 -2.47 -5.70
N PHE A 172 -19.58 -2.35 -6.75
CA PHE A 172 -21.02 -2.19 -6.62
C PHE A 172 -21.76 -2.68 -7.89
N TRP A 173 -22.96 -3.22 -7.71
CA TRP A 173 -23.81 -3.68 -8.81
C TRP A 173 -24.51 -2.52 -9.52
N SER A 174 -24.69 -2.62 -10.83
CA SER A 174 -25.50 -1.65 -11.56
C SER A 174 -26.96 -1.69 -11.06
N PRO A 175 -27.61 -0.53 -10.85
CA PRO A 175 -29.01 -0.49 -10.41
C PRO A 175 -30.01 -0.89 -11.51
N HIS A 176 -29.59 -0.89 -12.77
CA HIS A 176 -30.47 -1.17 -13.92
C HIS A 176 -30.04 -2.40 -14.74
N ASP A 177 -28.88 -3.00 -14.44
CA ASP A 177 -28.42 -4.24 -15.08
C ASP A 177 -27.93 -5.22 -14.02
N GLU A 178 -28.71 -6.28 -13.80
CA GLU A 178 -28.48 -7.31 -12.78
C GLU A 178 -27.20 -8.13 -13.00
N ASN A 179 -26.62 -8.06 -14.20
CA ASN A 179 -25.41 -8.80 -14.58
C ASN A 179 -24.19 -7.91 -14.70
N LYS A 180 -24.29 -6.62 -14.36
CA LYS A 180 -23.20 -5.66 -14.48
C LYS A 180 -22.69 -5.22 -13.11
N LEU A 181 -21.38 -5.34 -12.91
CA LEU A 181 -20.69 -4.94 -11.69
C LEU A 181 -19.59 -3.93 -12.03
N TYR A 182 -19.57 -2.82 -11.30
CA TYR A 182 -18.54 -1.78 -11.38
C TYR A 182 -17.50 -2.01 -10.29
N SER A 183 -16.21 -1.84 -10.61
CA SER A 183 -15.13 -1.92 -9.61
C SER A 183 -14.34 -0.63 -9.47
N GLU A 184 -13.51 -0.60 -8.43
CA GLU A 184 -12.46 0.37 -8.16
C GLU A 184 -11.15 -0.39 -7.97
N HIS A 185 -10.03 0.17 -8.47
CA HIS A 185 -8.69 -0.38 -8.27
C HIS A 185 -7.88 0.57 -7.36
N PRO A 186 -6.72 0.16 -6.79
CA PRO A 186 -5.96 0.99 -5.86
C PRO A 186 -5.67 2.41 -6.36
N ASN A 187 -5.32 2.54 -7.65
CA ASN A 187 -4.94 3.79 -8.31
C ASN A 187 -5.91 4.19 -9.42
N LEU A 188 -7.15 3.68 -9.42
CA LEU A 188 -8.17 4.06 -10.39
C LEU A 188 -9.52 4.10 -9.71
N THR A 189 -10.13 5.28 -9.67
CA THR A 189 -11.44 5.48 -9.03
C THR A 189 -12.55 4.70 -9.74
N ASN A 190 -12.47 4.61 -11.07
CA ASN A 190 -13.32 3.76 -11.90
C ASN A 190 -12.41 2.70 -12.50
N GLY A 191 -12.53 1.46 -12.02
CA GLY A 191 -11.75 0.32 -12.49
C GLY A 191 -12.47 -0.41 -13.63
N SER A 192 -12.40 -1.73 -13.61
CA SER A 192 -13.08 -2.59 -14.57
C SER A 192 -14.61 -2.58 -14.43
N ILE A 193 -15.29 -2.97 -15.51
CA ILE A 193 -16.70 -3.37 -15.53
C ILE A 193 -16.75 -4.87 -15.86
N TYR A 194 -17.52 -5.63 -15.08
CA TYR A 194 -17.73 -7.06 -15.31
C TYR A 194 -19.17 -7.31 -15.73
N TYR A 195 -19.34 -7.96 -16.87
CA TYR A 195 -20.61 -8.46 -17.38
C TYR A 195 -20.67 -9.97 -17.11
N VAL A 196 -21.36 -10.33 -16.04
CA VAL A 196 -21.35 -11.68 -15.43
C VAL A 196 -21.97 -12.73 -16.33
N ASN A 197 -23.12 -12.42 -16.95
CA ASN A 197 -23.77 -13.32 -17.91
C ASN A 197 -22.94 -13.55 -19.18
N LEU A 198 -22.24 -12.52 -19.65
CA LEU A 198 -21.37 -12.58 -20.82
C LEU A 198 -19.98 -13.15 -20.50
N ARG A 199 -19.66 -13.33 -19.20
CA ARG A 199 -18.31 -13.64 -18.71
C ARG A 199 -17.26 -12.73 -19.38
N LYS A 200 -17.52 -11.43 -19.34
CA LYS A 200 -16.67 -10.43 -19.99
C LYS A 200 -16.22 -9.36 -19.00
N LYS A 201 -14.91 -9.10 -18.98
CA LYS A 201 -14.28 -7.92 -18.38
C LYS A 201 -14.14 -6.82 -19.44
N VAL A 202 -14.38 -5.57 -19.05
CA VAL A 202 -14.11 -4.37 -19.85
C VAL A 202 -13.33 -3.41 -18.97
N GLU A 203 -12.18 -2.94 -19.45
CA GLU A 203 -11.38 -1.98 -18.71
C GLU A 203 -11.97 -0.57 -18.77
N ALA A 204 -11.70 0.27 -17.77
CA ALA A 204 -12.24 1.64 -17.72
C ALA A 204 -11.97 2.46 -19.00
N TYR A 205 -10.79 2.30 -19.60
CA TYR A 205 -10.37 3.02 -20.81
C TYR A 205 -11.03 2.49 -22.10
N GLU A 206 -11.69 1.33 -22.05
CA GLU A 206 -12.40 0.72 -23.17
C GLU A 206 -13.88 1.13 -23.22
N THR A 207 -14.36 1.85 -22.20
CA THR A 207 -15.74 2.33 -22.09
C THR A 207 -15.81 3.85 -22.13
N LYS A 208 -17.00 4.37 -22.47
CA LYS A 208 -17.33 5.80 -22.40
C LYS A 208 -18.01 6.18 -21.08
N GLU A 209 -18.22 5.21 -20.19
CA GLU A 209 -18.84 5.46 -18.89
C GLU A 209 -17.86 6.15 -17.95
N ASP A 210 -18.15 7.41 -17.62
CA ASP A 210 -17.33 8.24 -16.73
C ASP A 210 -17.83 8.27 -15.28
N LEU A 211 -18.94 7.57 -15.01
CA LEU A 211 -19.60 7.49 -13.70
C LEU A 211 -19.89 6.05 -13.32
N TYR A 212 -19.32 5.61 -12.20
CA TYR A 212 -19.59 4.28 -11.65
C TYR A 212 -20.46 4.41 -10.41
N PHE A 213 -21.48 3.55 -10.30
CA PHE A 213 -22.29 3.42 -9.10
C PHE A 213 -21.43 2.81 -7.98
N LYS A 214 -21.64 3.25 -6.74
CA LYS A 214 -20.84 2.87 -5.57
C LYS A 214 -21.67 2.46 -4.36
N GLY A 215 -22.91 2.93 -4.27
CA GLY A 215 -23.76 2.64 -3.12
C GLY A 215 -25.22 2.97 -3.38
N LYS A 216 -26.13 2.34 -2.65
CA LYS A 216 -27.55 2.70 -2.64
C LYS A 216 -27.80 3.79 -1.61
N LEU A 217 -28.48 4.87 -2.01
CA LEU A 217 -28.99 5.87 -1.06
C LEU A 217 -30.42 5.52 -0.67
N ASP A 218 -31.27 5.27 -1.66
CA ASP A 218 -32.62 4.74 -1.47
C ASP A 218 -33.07 3.97 -2.72
N ASN A 219 -34.38 3.80 -2.92
CA ASN A 219 -34.89 3.06 -4.06
C ASN A 219 -34.68 3.78 -5.40
N ASP A 220 -34.51 5.10 -5.44
CA ASP A 220 -34.45 5.89 -6.68
C ASP A 220 -33.09 6.57 -6.90
N PHE A 221 -32.33 6.74 -5.82
CA PHE A 221 -31.06 7.42 -5.81
C PHE A 221 -29.92 6.54 -5.33
N PHE A 222 -28.75 6.77 -5.92
CA PHE A 222 -27.53 6.02 -5.68
C PHE A 222 -26.36 6.98 -5.51
N TYR A 223 -25.35 6.52 -4.78
CA TYR A 223 -24.05 7.16 -4.75
C TYR A 223 -23.23 6.71 -5.96
N GLY A 224 -22.54 7.66 -6.56
CA GLY A 224 -21.54 7.41 -7.60
C GLY A 224 -20.28 8.20 -7.32
N THR A 225 -19.24 7.96 -8.12
CA THR A 225 -18.04 8.78 -8.12
C THR A 225 -17.75 9.26 -9.54
N LYS A 226 -17.44 10.55 -9.67
CA LYS A 226 -17.13 11.20 -10.95
C LYS A 226 -15.88 12.06 -10.83
N TRP A 227 -15.07 12.03 -11.88
CA TRP A 227 -13.96 12.95 -12.06
C TRP A 227 -14.45 14.24 -12.73
N PHE A 228 -14.21 15.37 -12.06
CA PHE A 228 -14.37 16.71 -12.60
C PHE A 228 -13.02 17.25 -13.06
N VAL A 229 -12.91 17.56 -14.35
CA VAL A 229 -11.70 18.14 -14.95
C VAL A 229 -11.75 19.66 -14.80
N ALA A 230 -10.66 20.24 -14.30
CA ALA A 230 -10.53 21.67 -14.14
C ALA A 230 -10.67 22.43 -15.46
N SER A 231 -11.35 23.57 -15.42
CA SER A 231 -11.51 24.43 -16.61
C SER A 231 -10.18 25.12 -16.94
N GLU A 232 -9.75 25.11 -18.20
CA GLU A 232 -8.55 25.85 -18.67
C GLU A 232 -8.65 27.37 -18.39
N LYS A 233 -9.85 27.89 -18.12
CA LYS A 233 -10.11 29.32 -17.90
C LYS A 233 -9.95 29.71 -16.43
N ASP A 234 -10.12 28.79 -15.50
CA ASP A 234 -10.05 29.03 -14.06
C ASP A 234 -8.83 28.31 -13.47
N LYS A 235 -7.66 28.99 -13.53
CA LYS A 235 -6.36 28.50 -13.00
C LYS A 235 -6.34 28.18 -11.49
N LYS A 236 -7.48 28.28 -10.79
CA LYS A 236 -7.64 27.95 -9.37
C LYS A 236 -8.25 26.58 -9.14
N ASP A 237 -8.91 25.98 -10.13
CA ASP A 237 -9.49 24.66 -9.98
C ASP A 237 -8.45 23.61 -10.33
N SER A 238 -8.26 22.64 -9.45
CA SER A 238 -7.57 21.39 -9.76
C SER A 238 -8.58 20.33 -10.11
N ASP A 239 -8.19 19.39 -10.97
CA ASP A 239 -8.93 18.16 -11.19
C ASP A 239 -9.32 17.52 -9.84
N SER A 240 -10.56 17.05 -9.71
CA SER A 240 -11.06 16.49 -8.46
C SER A 240 -11.95 15.27 -8.69
N ILE A 241 -11.82 14.30 -7.79
CA ILE A 241 -12.68 13.11 -7.74
C ILE A 241 -13.74 13.38 -6.67
N ASN A 242 -15.01 13.44 -7.07
CA ASN A 242 -16.10 13.77 -6.16
C ASN A 242 -17.11 12.63 -6.05
N THR A 243 -17.62 12.42 -4.84
CA THR A 243 -18.86 11.64 -4.64
C THR A 243 -20.05 12.46 -5.10
N VAL A 244 -20.94 11.82 -5.84
CA VAL A 244 -22.17 12.39 -6.37
C VAL A 244 -23.37 11.52 -6.00
N ILE A 245 -24.56 12.10 -6.05
CA ILE A 245 -25.83 11.39 -6.02
C ILE A 245 -26.38 11.37 -7.44
N VAL A 246 -26.78 10.19 -7.89
CA VAL A 246 -27.36 9.95 -9.21
C VAL A 246 -28.72 9.28 -9.10
N ASP A 247 -29.54 9.42 -10.13
CA ASP A 247 -30.73 8.59 -10.30
C ASP A 247 -30.37 7.19 -10.86
N LYS A 248 -31.37 6.33 -11.03
CA LYS A 248 -31.22 4.97 -11.62
C LYS A 248 -30.59 4.95 -13.02
N MET A 249 -30.77 6.03 -13.79
CA MET A 249 -30.25 6.16 -15.15
C MET A 249 -28.81 6.69 -15.17
N GLY A 250 -28.26 7.08 -14.01
CA GLY A 250 -26.91 7.63 -13.89
C GLY A 250 -26.85 9.15 -14.10
N ASN A 251 -27.99 9.84 -14.16
CA ASN A 251 -28.00 11.30 -14.22
C ASN A 251 -27.61 11.86 -12.86
N ILE A 252 -26.68 12.82 -12.84
CA ILE A 252 -26.25 13.48 -11.60
C ILE A 252 -27.36 14.39 -11.11
N VAL A 253 -27.80 14.12 -9.88
CA VAL A 253 -28.86 14.85 -9.18
C VAL A 253 -28.26 15.83 -8.18
N LYS A 254 -27.11 15.47 -7.59
CA LYS A 254 -26.40 16.32 -6.62
C LYS A 254 -24.92 16.00 -6.58
N VAL A 255 -24.06 17.02 -6.56
CA VAL A 255 -22.64 16.87 -6.24
C VAL A 255 -22.48 17.04 -4.73
N LEU A 256 -21.75 16.14 -4.08
CA LEU A 256 -21.48 16.23 -2.64
C LEU A 256 -20.15 16.93 -2.43
N ASN A 257 -19.05 16.19 -2.27
CA ASN A 257 -17.72 16.75 -2.03
C ASN A 257 -16.64 15.87 -2.67
N GLU A 258 -15.41 16.38 -2.67
CA GLU A 258 -14.20 15.63 -3.02
C GLU A 258 -14.02 14.41 -2.10
N GLY A 259 -13.50 13.33 -2.68
CA GLY A 259 -13.25 12.04 -2.02
C GLY A 259 -14.11 10.92 -2.60
N ARG A 260 -13.59 9.70 -2.51
CA ARG A 260 -14.23 8.48 -3.02
C ARG A 260 -15.21 7.93 -1.99
N PHE A 261 -16.42 7.57 -2.44
CA PHE A 261 -17.41 6.91 -1.59
C PHE A 261 -16.86 5.61 -0.99
N ARG A 262 -17.16 5.35 0.29
CA ARG A 262 -16.85 4.07 0.94
C ARG A 262 -18.06 3.41 1.57
N ASP A 263 -18.86 4.16 2.33
CA ASP A 263 -20.05 3.60 2.96
C ASP A 263 -21.08 4.69 3.32
N ALA A 264 -22.32 4.27 3.59
CA ALA A 264 -23.41 5.15 3.98
C ALA A 264 -24.37 4.51 5.00
N TYR A 265 -24.94 5.37 5.85
CA TYR A 265 -26.01 5.01 6.77
C TYR A 265 -27.06 6.11 6.80
N LYS A 266 -28.27 5.81 6.34
CA LYS A 266 -29.34 6.80 6.14
C LYS A 266 -28.83 7.94 5.23
N LYS A 267 -28.83 9.17 5.73
CA LYS A 267 -28.34 10.38 5.03
C LYS A 267 -26.86 10.66 5.24
N SER A 268 -26.20 9.85 6.06
CA SER A 268 -24.79 10.01 6.36
C SER A 268 -23.95 9.19 5.40
N LEU A 269 -22.73 9.65 5.12
CA LEU A 269 -21.75 8.89 4.36
C LEU A 269 -20.34 9.15 4.84
N VAL A 270 -19.44 8.24 4.48
CA VAL A 270 -18.00 8.39 4.63
C VAL A 270 -17.30 8.33 3.28
N GLN A 271 -16.28 9.16 3.14
CA GLN A 271 -15.42 9.25 1.96
C GLN A 271 -13.96 9.08 2.36
N VAL A 272 -13.20 8.43 1.49
CA VAL A 272 -11.75 8.35 1.60
C VAL A 272 -11.11 9.28 0.57
N GLY A 273 -10.07 9.98 0.98
CA GLY A 273 -9.35 10.91 0.12
C GLY A 273 -8.49 10.23 -0.94
N GLU A 274 -7.65 11.04 -1.56
CA GLU A 274 -6.74 10.61 -2.61
C GLU A 274 -5.79 9.52 -2.08
N SER A 275 -5.55 8.49 -2.90
CA SER A 275 -4.61 7.40 -2.60
C SER A 275 -4.81 6.66 -1.27
N GLY A 276 -5.99 6.81 -0.64
CA GLY A 276 -6.33 6.14 0.60
C GLY A 276 -6.07 6.97 1.86
N PHE A 277 -5.53 8.18 1.72
CA PHE A 277 -5.25 9.08 2.84
C PHE A 277 -6.44 9.99 3.15
N GLY A 278 -6.79 10.07 4.41
CA GLY A 278 -7.87 10.91 4.92
C GLY A 278 -9.24 10.21 4.91
N LEU A 279 -9.95 10.37 6.02
CA LEU A 279 -11.34 9.93 6.20
C LEU A 279 -12.23 11.12 6.50
N TYR A 280 -13.27 11.29 5.69
CA TYR A 280 -14.19 12.40 5.75
C TYR A 280 -15.61 11.91 6.00
N TYR A 281 -16.29 12.52 6.94
CA TYR A 281 -17.65 12.19 7.34
C TYR A 281 -18.60 13.33 7.02
N VAL A 282 -19.71 13.00 6.35
CA VAL A 282 -20.82 13.91 6.07
C VAL A 282 -22.05 13.36 6.77
N ALA A 283 -22.55 14.09 7.78
CA ALA A 283 -23.68 13.64 8.60
C ALA A 283 -25.05 13.77 7.91
N ASP A 284 -25.15 14.63 6.90
CA ASP A 284 -26.37 14.82 6.12
C ASP A 284 -26.00 15.24 4.70
N ILE A 285 -26.35 14.42 3.72
CA ILE A 285 -26.17 14.70 2.28
C ILE A 285 -26.82 16.02 1.81
N ASN A 286 -27.77 16.56 2.59
CA ASN A 286 -28.36 17.87 2.30
C ASN A 286 -27.50 19.04 2.81
N LYS A 287 -26.45 18.76 3.57
CA LYS A 287 -25.44 19.72 4.05
C LYS A 287 -24.03 19.23 3.71
N PRO A 288 -23.72 18.99 2.41
CA PRO A 288 -22.46 18.35 2.02
C PRO A 288 -21.23 19.14 2.50
N ASN A 289 -21.29 20.47 2.52
CA ASN A 289 -20.19 21.32 2.99
C ASN A 289 -19.87 21.19 4.48
N ASN A 290 -20.72 20.55 5.29
CA ASN A 290 -20.46 20.29 6.71
C ASN A 290 -19.68 18.96 6.87
N ILE A 291 -18.47 18.94 6.33
CA ILE A 291 -17.59 17.78 6.36
C ILE A 291 -16.78 17.77 7.67
N LYS A 292 -16.73 16.61 8.32
CA LYS A 292 -15.85 16.37 9.46
C LYS A 292 -14.70 15.45 9.04
N THR A 293 -13.47 15.91 9.21
CA THR A 293 -12.29 15.04 9.08
C THR A 293 -12.19 14.15 10.31
N LEU A 294 -12.29 12.83 10.12
CA LEU A 294 -12.13 11.83 11.18
C LEU A 294 -10.65 11.43 11.35
N SER A 295 -9.92 11.30 10.24
CA SER A 295 -8.49 11.02 10.24
C SER A 295 -7.85 11.64 9.00
N LYS A 296 -6.55 11.92 9.06
CA LYS A 296 -5.72 12.27 7.89
C LYS A 296 -4.86 11.10 7.41
N GLU A 297 -4.71 10.07 8.24
CA GLU A 297 -3.87 8.91 7.99
C GLU A 297 -4.39 8.07 6.83
N PHE A 298 -3.58 7.08 6.42
CA PHE A 298 -4.04 6.07 5.49
C PHE A 298 -5.14 5.22 6.12
N ILE A 299 -6.25 5.05 5.40
CA ILE A 299 -7.42 4.31 5.84
C ILE A 299 -7.40 2.92 5.21
N PHE A 300 -7.25 1.89 6.03
CA PHE A 300 -7.24 0.51 5.56
C PHE A 300 -8.64 -0.03 5.28
N ASP A 301 -9.57 0.20 6.20
CA ASP A 301 -10.99 -0.09 6.02
C ASP A 301 -11.84 0.87 6.86
N VAL A 302 -13.07 1.10 6.42
CA VAL A 302 -14.06 1.90 7.13
C VAL A 302 -15.47 1.40 6.82
N LYS A 303 -16.30 1.31 7.86
CA LYS A 303 -17.71 0.94 7.73
C LYS A 303 -18.58 1.71 8.71
N PHE A 304 -19.83 1.94 8.33
CA PHE A 304 -20.86 2.18 9.32
C PHE A 304 -21.15 0.88 10.07
N VAL A 305 -21.49 0.99 11.35
CA VAL A 305 -21.92 -0.11 12.22
C VAL A 305 -23.26 0.23 12.87
N ALA A 306 -23.85 -0.70 13.60
CA ALA A 306 -25.16 -0.53 14.21
C ALA A 306 -25.29 0.79 14.99
N GLY A 307 -26.44 1.44 14.84
CA GLY A 307 -26.73 2.75 15.43
C GLY A 307 -26.15 3.95 14.66
N GLY A 308 -25.54 3.74 13.49
CA GLY A 308 -24.96 4.82 12.68
C GLY A 308 -23.59 5.29 13.16
N LYS A 309 -22.95 4.49 14.02
CA LYS A 309 -21.54 4.66 14.40
C LYS A 309 -20.65 4.30 13.22
N ILE A 310 -19.39 4.73 13.26
CA ILE A 310 -18.39 4.42 12.22
C ILE A 310 -17.22 3.73 12.88
N ALA A 311 -16.78 2.64 12.27
CA ALA A 311 -15.59 1.89 12.65
C ALA A 311 -14.56 2.01 11.51
N TYR A 312 -13.32 2.41 11.81
CA TYR A 312 -12.27 2.52 10.80
C TYR A 312 -10.90 2.10 11.34
N ILE A 313 -10.05 1.60 10.46
CA ILE A 313 -8.72 1.09 10.80
C ILE A 313 -7.63 1.97 10.18
N VAL A 314 -6.66 2.34 11.01
CA VAL A 314 -5.40 2.98 10.61
C VAL A 314 -4.21 2.18 11.17
N GLU A 315 -3.02 2.41 10.63
CA GLU A 315 -1.79 1.81 11.16
C GLU A 315 -1.48 2.31 12.58
N LYS A 316 -0.99 1.43 13.44
CA LYS A 316 -0.37 1.83 14.70
C LYS A 316 1.08 2.20 14.40
N GLU A 317 1.49 3.44 14.68
CA GLU A 317 2.89 3.86 14.55
C GLU A 317 3.78 3.22 15.64
N ASP A 318 4.04 1.92 15.51
CA ASP A 318 4.82 1.13 16.45
C ASP A 318 5.75 0.17 15.70
N PRO A 319 7.09 0.29 15.84
CA PRO A 319 8.00 -0.68 15.25
C PRO A 319 7.99 -2.01 16.01
N GLU A 320 7.43 -2.07 17.22
CA GLU A 320 7.50 -3.25 18.08
C GLU A 320 6.66 -4.40 17.54
N ASN A 321 5.50 -4.12 16.93
CA ASN A 321 4.56 -5.12 16.38
C ASN A 321 3.87 -4.58 15.10
N ASN A 322 3.41 -5.46 14.20
CA ASN A 322 2.57 -5.09 13.04
C ASN A 322 1.10 -5.00 13.47
N LEU A 323 0.74 -3.94 14.19
CA LEU A 323 -0.60 -3.74 14.74
C LEU A 323 -1.28 -2.51 14.12
N PHE A 324 -2.59 -2.45 14.32
CA PHE A 324 -3.46 -1.42 13.83
C PHE A 324 -4.33 -0.87 14.96
N ILE A 325 -4.91 0.30 14.74
CA ILE A 325 -5.90 0.88 15.64
C ILE A 325 -7.26 0.90 14.95
N LEU A 326 -8.22 0.18 15.54
CA LEU A 326 -9.63 0.29 15.23
C LEU A 326 -10.24 1.43 16.04
N TYR A 327 -10.61 2.51 15.37
CA TYR A 327 -11.35 3.61 15.95
C TYR A 327 -12.85 3.39 15.81
N ILE A 328 -13.60 3.66 16.87
CA ILE A 328 -15.06 3.65 16.91
C ILE A 328 -15.52 5.06 17.24
N VAL A 329 -16.28 5.67 16.33
CA VAL A 329 -16.83 7.03 16.49
C VAL A 329 -18.35 6.99 16.48
N ASP A 330 -18.97 7.93 17.19
CA ASP A 330 -20.42 8.07 17.27
C ASP A 330 -21.03 8.63 15.97
N GLU A 331 -22.37 8.72 15.94
CA GLU A 331 -23.13 9.27 14.81
C GLU A 331 -22.92 10.79 14.58
N LYS A 332 -22.11 11.44 15.43
CA LYS A 332 -21.66 12.83 15.28
C LYS A 332 -20.17 12.89 14.94
N GLY A 333 -19.56 11.74 14.63
CA GLY A 333 -18.16 11.54 14.32
C GLY A 333 -17.21 11.82 15.49
N ARG A 334 -17.67 11.72 16.74
CA ARG A 334 -16.81 11.88 17.94
C ARG A 334 -16.27 10.51 18.34
N GLU A 335 -14.98 10.42 18.62
CA GLU A 335 -14.37 9.18 19.11
C GLU A 335 -15.01 8.72 20.42
N ILE A 336 -15.41 7.45 20.44
CA ILE A 336 -15.92 6.74 21.62
C ILE A 336 -14.81 5.86 22.19
N LYS A 337 -14.07 5.17 21.32
CA LYS A 337 -13.09 4.15 21.70
C LYS A 337 -12.05 3.96 20.59
N SER A 338 -10.84 3.60 20.98
CA SER A 338 -9.81 3.02 20.13
C SER A 338 -9.40 1.65 20.67
N LEU A 339 -9.23 0.66 19.80
CA LEU A 339 -8.85 -0.71 20.15
C LEU A 339 -7.63 -1.12 19.32
N GLU A 340 -6.62 -1.70 19.95
CA GLU A 340 -5.51 -2.33 19.22
C GLU A 340 -5.98 -3.64 18.62
N VAL A 341 -5.75 -3.81 17.32
CA VAL A 341 -6.14 -4.99 16.54
C VAL A 341 -4.99 -5.42 15.63
N SER A 342 -4.99 -6.69 15.24
CA SER A 342 -3.93 -7.33 14.48
C SER A 342 -4.07 -7.20 12.96
N GLY A 343 -5.23 -6.76 12.49
CA GLY A 343 -5.58 -6.74 11.07
C GLY A 343 -6.04 -5.40 10.55
N SER A 344 -6.12 -5.33 9.22
CA SER A 344 -6.37 -4.09 8.47
C SER A 344 -7.79 -3.99 7.89
N SER A 345 -8.55 -5.08 7.92
CA SER A 345 -9.88 -5.19 7.29
C SER A 345 -10.97 -5.51 8.31
N ILE A 346 -12.20 -5.09 8.04
CA ILE A 346 -13.38 -5.36 8.88
C ILE A 346 -14.37 -6.21 8.07
N ALA A 347 -14.93 -7.27 8.65
CA ALA A 347 -16.16 -7.88 8.18
C ALA A 347 -17.26 -7.58 9.19
N LEU A 348 -18.49 -7.35 8.72
CA LEU A 348 -19.63 -7.10 9.59
C LEU A 348 -20.62 -8.23 9.54
N SER A 349 -21.18 -8.57 10.69
CA SER A 349 -22.42 -9.30 10.78
C SER A 349 -23.54 -8.50 10.06
N PRO A 350 -24.51 -9.16 9.41
CA PRO A 350 -25.58 -8.48 8.69
C PRO A 350 -26.38 -7.41 9.48
N ASP A 351 -26.38 -7.45 10.81
CA ASP A 351 -27.06 -6.50 11.71
C ASP A 351 -26.17 -5.32 12.09
N GLY A 352 -24.89 -5.36 11.69
CA GLY A 352 -23.88 -4.35 11.99
C GLY A 352 -23.45 -4.29 13.45
N LYS A 353 -23.90 -5.22 14.31
CA LYS A 353 -23.61 -5.20 15.75
C LYS A 353 -22.28 -5.86 16.10
N THR A 354 -21.83 -6.79 15.28
CA THR A 354 -20.57 -7.52 15.47
C THR A 354 -19.65 -7.27 14.28
N GLY A 355 -18.40 -6.91 14.57
CA GLY A 355 -17.33 -6.83 13.60
C GLY A 355 -16.32 -7.94 13.79
N TYR A 356 -15.62 -8.27 12.73
CA TYR A 356 -14.50 -9.22 12.74
C TYR A 356 -13.32 -8.59 12.01
N VAL A 357 -12.13 -8.67 12.60
CA VAL A 357 -10.92 -8.08 12.03
C VAL A 357 -10.12 -9.13 11.27
N GLY A 358 -9.79 -8.82 10.01
CA GLY A 358 -8.97 -9.66 9.13
C GLY A 358 -7.49 -9.53 9.46
N GLY A 359 -7.04 -10.25 10.48
CA GLY A 359 -5.64 -10.32 10.93
C GLY A 359 -5.37 -11.61 11.71
N PRO A 360 -4.11 -11.90 12.09
CA PRO A 360 -3.75 -13.14 12.76
C PRO A 360 -4.44 -13.35 14.12
N GLY A 361 -4.89 -12.28 14.76
CA GLY A 361 -5.65 -12.31 16.01
C GLY A 361 -7.14 -12.58 15.84
N TRP A 362 -7.68 -12.57 14.62
CA TRP A 362 -9.08 -12.88 14.30
C TRP A 362 -10.09 -12.23 15.26
N GLU A 363 -9.91 -10.94 15.53
CA GLU A 363 -10.63 -10.27 16.62
C GLU A 363 -12.13 -10.17 16.32
N LYS A 364 -12.95 -10.56 17.29
CA LYS A 364 -14.39 -10.30 17.30
C LYS A 364 -14.68 -9.06 18.12
N VAL A 365 -15.27 -8.04 17.51
CA VAL A 365 -15.58 -6.75 18.11
C VAL A 365 -17.08 -6.61 18.28
N ASN A 366 -17.53 -6.34 19.50
CA ASN A 366 -18.92 -6.03 19.78
C ASN A 366 -19.12 -4.52 19.69
N PHE A 367 -19.89 -4.06 18.72
CA PHE A 367 -20.16 -2.64 18.56
C PHE A 367 -21.29 -2.15 19.46
N GLU A 368 -21.99 -2.96 20.25
CA GLU A 368 -22.90 -2.44 21.28
C GLU A 368 -22.10 -2.02 22.53
N THR A 369 -21.14 -2.85 22.95
CA THR A 369 -20.23 -2.56 24.08
C THR A 369 -19.00 -1.75 23.69
N ASN A 370 -18.61 -1.79 22.40
CA ASN A 370 -17.37 -1.22 21.84
C ASN A 370 -16.10 -1.89 22.39
N GLU A 371 -16.14 -3.22 22.58
CA GLU A 371 -15.05 -4.03 23.14
C GLU A 371 -14.71 -5.22 22.24
N ILE A 372 -13.51 -5.79 22.43
CA ILE A 372 -13.10 -7.04 21.80
C ILE A 372 -13.65 -8.19 22.65
N ASP A 373 -14.63 -8.93 22.13
CA ASP A 373 -15.23 -10.10 22.79
C ASP A 373 -14.25 -11.28 22.83
N SER A 374 -13.50 -11.48 21.75
CA SER A 374 -12.53 -12.57 21.63
C SER A 374 -11.41 -12.24 20.64
N LYS A 375 -10.23 -12.82 20.86
CA LYS A 375 -9.10 -12.81 19.94
C LYS A 375 -8.26 -14.08 20.09
N ILE A 376 -7.65 -14.52 19.01
CA ILE A 376 -6.66 -15.59 18.97
C ILE A 376 -5.30 -14.99 19.39
N PRO A 377 -4.54 -15.62 20.31
CA PRO A 377 -3.18 -15.21 20.61
C PRO A 377 -2.27 -15.34 19.39
N ILE A 378 -1.44 -14.34 19.13
CA ILE A 378 -0.47 -14.39 18.03
C ILE A 378 0.71 -15.26 18.50
N GLU A 379 0.99 -16.35 17.76
CA GLU A 379 2.11 -17.24 18.08
C GLU A 379 3.48 -16.58 17.80
N ASN A 380 4.51 -16.94 18.56
CA ASN A 380 5.93 -16.60 18.31
C ASN A 380 6.33 -15.11 18.46
N GLU A 381 5.58 -14.30 19.23
CA GLU A 381 5.93 -12.89 19.51
C GLU A 381 7.34 -12.70 20.11
N ASP A 382 7.84 -13.69 20.87
CA ASP A 382 9.18 -13.66 21.50
C ASP A 382 10.25 -14.44 20.71
N SER A 383 9.99 -14.79 19.45
CA SER A 383 10.94 -15.54 18.64
C SER A 383 12.11 -14.66 18.17
N GLU A 384 13.26 -15.29 17.94
CA GLU A 384 14.43 -14.64 17.35
C GLU A 384 14.12 -13.98 15.99
N GLN A 385 13.23 -14.61 15.23
CA GLN A 385 12.74 -14.10 13.95
C GLN A 385 11.93 -12.82 14.14
N GLU A 386 11.06 -12.74 15.14
CA GLU A 386 10.28 -11.53 15.43
C GLU A 386 11.17 -10.39 15.94
N GLU A 387 12.24 -10.67 16.69
CA GLU A 387 13.24 -9.65 17.04
C GLU A 387 13.90 -9.05 15.79
N ILE A 388 14.22 -9.88 14.78
CA ILE A 388 14.74 -9.41 13.49
C ILE A 388 13.70 -8.56 12.77
N PHE A 389 12.45 -9.02 12.70
CA PHE A 389 11.34 -8.29 12.05
C PHE A 389 11.08 -6.94 12.71
N ARG A 390 11.14 -6.85 14.04
CA ARG A 390 11.08 -5.61 14.81
C ARG A 390 12.21 -4.66 14.46
N THR A 391 13.45 -5.16 14.36
CA THR A 391 14.59 -4.34 13.92
C THR A 391 14.40 -3.84 12.49
N LEU A 392 13.92 -4.69 11.58
CA LEU A 392 13.63 -4.32 10.19
C LEU A 392 12.52 -3.26 10.09
N ARG A 393 11.42 -3.42 10.84
CA ARG A 393 10.35 -2.42 10.94
C ARG A 393 10.91 -1.05 11.32
N GLY A 394 11.69 -1.00 12.39
CA GLY A 394 12.31 0.24 12.87
C GLY A 394 13.33 0.83 11.90
N ALA A 395 14.21 -0.01 11.33
CA ALA A 395 15.23 0.41 10.38
C ALA A 395 14.61 0.99 9.10
N MET A 396 13.66 0.28 8.50
CA MET A 396 13.06 0.68 7.23
C MET A 396 12.10 1.85 7.38
N ASP A 397 11.36 1.96 8.50
CA ASP A 397 10.60 3.18 8.81
C ASP A 397 11.54 4.39 8.91
N THR A 398 12.68 4.25 9.61
CA THR A 398 13.67 5.32 9.74
C THR A 398 14.25 5.73 8.38
N TYR A 399 14.62 4.76 7.56
CA TYR A 399 15.17 4.98 6.22
C TYR A 399 14.15 5.71 5.33
N TYR A 400 12.92 5.21 5.23
CA TYR A 400 11.92 5.75 4.31
C TYR A 400 11.27 7.04 4.80
N LYS A 401 11.18 7.27 6.11
CA LYS A 401 10.80 8.58 6.64
C LYS A 401 11.72 9.68 6.12
N PHE A 402 13.03 9.41 6.10
CA PHE A 402 13.99 10.32 5.52
C PHE A 402 13.82 10.44 3.99
N GLU A 403 13.70 9.34 3.27
CA GLU A 403 13.55 9.39 1.80
C GLU A 403 12.28 10.11 1.35
N VAL A 404 11.17 10.00 2.10
CA VAL A 404 9.87 10.58 1.72
C VAL A 404 9.69 12.00 2.26
N THR A 405 10.13 12.27 3.50
CA THR A 405 9.86 13.56 4.16
C THR A 405 11.11 14.40 4.41
N GLY A 406 12.32 13.88 4.14
CA GLY A 406 13.58 14.54 4.49
C GLY A 406 13.87 14.64 5.99
N SER A 407 13.06 14.00 6.84
CA SER A 407 13.20 14.06 8.29
C SER A 407 14.36 13.16 8.76
N LYS A 408 15.34 13.76 9.43
CA LYS A 408 16.54 13.08 9.91
C LYS A 408 16.32 12.64 11.36
N ASP A 409 16.34 11.33 11.61
CA ASP A 409 16.20 10.76 12.95
C ASP A 409 17.50 10.03 13.35
N TRP A 410 18.37 10.76 14.08
CA TRP A 410 19.68 10.27 14.49
C TRP A 410 19.59 9.21 15.60
N ASP A 411 18.61 9.32 16.49
CA ASP A 411 18.43 8.39 17.60
C ASP A 411 17.94 7.03 17.08
N LYS A 412 16.96 7.02 16.16
CA LYS A 412 16.55 5.78 15.50
C LYS A 412 17.66 5.21 14.59
N ALA A 413 18.41 6.06 13.89
CA ALA A 413 19.57 5.60 13.13
C ALA A 413 20.55 4.82 14.01
N LYS A 414 20.88 5.35 15.21
CA LYS A 414 21.75 4.66 16.17
C LYS A 414 21.10 3.43 16.80
N LYS A 415 19.77 3.43 16.97
CA LYS A 415 19.02 2.30 17.55
C LYS A 415 19.02 1.08 16.64
N TYR A 416 18.90 1.28 15.32
CA TYR A 416 18.65 0.19 14.38
C TYR A 416 19.82 -0.15 13.44
N PHE A 417 20.83 0.72 13.32
CA PHE A 417 21.96 0.52 12.40
C PHE A 417 23.30 0.49 13.14
N ILE A 418 24.24 -0.31 12.64
CA ILE A 418 25.62 -0.35 13.13
C ILE A 418 26.60 -0.65 12.00
N ASP A 419 27.83 -0.17 12.12
CA ASP A 419 28.92 -0.54 11.22
C ASP A 419 29.70 -1.75 11.79
N THR A 420 30.19 -2.61 10.90
CA THR A 420 31.05 -3.76 11.21
C THR A 420 32.30 -3.77 10.33
N GLU A 421 33.40 -4.36 10.84
CA GLU A 421 34.66 -4.49 10.10
C GLU A 421 34.91 -5.91 9.57
N SER A 422 34.25 -6.93 10.13
CA SER A 422 34.44 -8.34 9.74
C SER A 422 33.09 -9.04 9.58
N PRO A 423 32.50 -9.05 8.38
CA PRO A 423 32.94 -8.34 7.17
C PRO A 423 32.66 -6.82 7.26
N PRO A 424 33.34 -5.99 6.44
CA PRO A 424 33.06 -4.56 6.36
C PRO A 424 31.65 -4.28 5.83
N GLN A 425 30.79 -3.69 6.66
CA GLN A 425 29.42 -3.30 6.33
C GLN A 425 29.08 -2.04 7.13
N TRP A 426 28.72 -0.95 6.47
CA TRP A 426 28.69 0.39 7.06
C TRP A 426 27.33 1.07 6.89
N ALA A 427 26.23 0.38 7.22
CA ALA A 427 24.88 0.91 7.06
C ALA A 427 24.61 2.18 7.89
N TYR A 428 25.19 2.32 9.08
CA TYR A 428 25.02 3.52 9.89
C TYR A 428 25.75 4.71 9.25
N PHE A 429 26.99 4.50 8.79
CA PHE A 429 27.71 5.52 8.02
C PHE A 429 26.97 5.90 6.73
N ASP A 430 26.43 4.94 5.98
CA ASP A 430 25.69 5.18 4.74
C ASP A 430 24.48 6.09 4.97
N LEU A 431 23.63 5.75 5.95
CA LEU A 431 22.42 6.51 6.27
C LEU A 431 22.77 7.92 6.78
N THR A 432 23.72 8.02 7.71
CA THR A 432 24.09 9.33 8.28
C THR A 432 24.82 10.23 7.28
N THR A 433 25.56 9.65 6.35
CA THR A 433 26.16 10.39 5.23
C THR A 433 25.09 10.94 4.29
N ARG A 434 24.06 10.15 3.97
CA ARG A 434 22.87 10.67 3.24
C ARG A 434 22.23 11.84 3.99
N TYR A 435 22.05 11.73 5.30
CA TYR A 435 21.51 12.83 6.12
C TYR A 435 22.36 14.11 5.99
N MET A 436 23.69 14.00 5.90
CA MET A 436 24.55 15.18 5.79
C MET A 436 24.57 15.78 4.38
N GLU A 437 24.54 14.94 3.34
CA GLU A 437 24.70 15.38 1.95
C GLU A 437 23.40 15.85 1.29
N VAL A 438 22.24 15.31 1.71
CA VAL A 438 20.94 15.74 1.19
C VAL A 438 20.47 17.00 1.91
N SER A 439 20.40 18.11 1.18
CA SER A 439 19.80 19.35 1.67
C SER A 439 18.28 19.21 1.80
N GLN A 440 17.69 19.76 2.86
CA GLN A 440 16.23 19.83 3.01
C GLN A 440 15.57 20.59 1.84
N ALA A 441 16.29 21.52 1.21
CA ALA A 441 15.81 22.27 0.05
C ALA A 441 15.62 21.42 -1.23
N ASN A 442 16.27 20.24 -1.33
CA ASN A 442 16.02 19.27 -2.40
C ASN A 442 14.74 18.44 -2.15
N VAL A 443 14.30 18.36 -0.89
CA VAL A 443 12.98 17.85 -0.51
C VAL A 443 12.03 19.06 -0.48
N LYS A 444 11.76 19.63 -1.66
CA LYS A 444 10.82 20.74 -1.83
C LYS A 444 9.40 20.28 -1.53
N ASN A 445 9.06 20.11 -0.26
CA ASN A 445 7.69 20.17 0.22
C ASN A 445 7.72 20.40 1.73
N ASP A 446 7.37 21.63 2.15
CA ASP A 446 6.95 21.95 3.53
C ASP A 446 5.66 21.20 3.95
N ARG A 447 5.17 20.28 3.11
CA ARG A 447 4.12 19.35 3.48
C ARG A 447 4.78 18.21 4.24
N LYS A 448 4.35 18.00 5.49
CA LYS A 448 4.50 16.72 6.18
C LYS A 448 3.74 15.68 5.34
N ASN A 449 4.37 15.16 4.29
CA ASN A 449 3.76 14.15 3.45
C ASN A 449 3.49 12.94 4.34
N LEU A 450 2.22 12.60 4.52
CA LEU A 450 1.85 11.35 5.17
C LEU A 450 2.25 10.22 4.23
N TYR A 451 2.75 9.13 4.80
CA TYR A 451 3.15 7.97 4.04
C TYR A 451 2.78 6.69 4.78
N ARG A 452 2.70 5.60 4.03
CA ARG A 452 2.61 4.25 4.57
C ARG A 452 3.68 3.37 3.95
N ILE A 453 4.08 2.33 4.67
CA ILE A 453 5.02 1.31 4.18
C ILE A 453 4.36 -0.05 4.35
N PHE A 454 4.26 -0.79 3.25
CA PHE A 454 4.02 -2.23 3.24
C PHE A 454 5.36 -2.95 3.03
N MET A 455 5.63 -3.99 3.82
CA MET A 455 6.85 -4.78 3.78
C MET A 455 6.53 -6.27 3.81
N GLU A 456 6.92 -6.97 2.75
CA GLU A 456 6.76 -8.42 2.61
C GLU A 456 8.13 -9.09 2.54
N LEU A 457 8.26 -10.23 3.21
CA LEU A 457 9.47 -11.04 3.18
C LEU A 457 9.59 -11.78 1.84
N GLN A 458 10.78 -11.76 1.24
CA GLN A 458 11.08 -12.47 -0.02
C GLN A 458 12.08 -13.62 0.22
N ASP A 459 13.07 -13.42 1.08
CA ASP A 459 14.02 -14.45 1.50
C ASP A 459 14.50 -14.16 2.92
N PHE A 460 14.77 -15.20 3.70
CA PHE A 460 15.21 -15.09 5.08
C PHE A 460 16.14 -16.22 5.46
N LYS A 461 17.35 -15.85 5.91
CA LYS A 461 18.35 -16.80 6.36
C LYS A 461 19.00 -16.28 7.63
N ILE A 462 19.05 -17.13 8.65
CA ILE A 462 19.86 -16.92 9.85
C ILE A 462 21.06 -17.86 9.79
N ASP A 463 22.22 -17.39 10.22
CA ASP A 463 23.40 -18.25 10.31
C ASP A 463 23.25 -19.32 11.39
N SER A 464 24.09 -20.36 11.33
CA SER A 464 24.02 -21.48 12.28
C SER A 464 24.31 -21.08 13.73
N GLU A 465 24.96 -19.93 13.95
CA GLU A 465 25.25 -19.39 15.28
C GLU A 465 24.12 -18.50 15.84
N GLY A 466 23.10 -18.16 15.03
CA GLY A 466 22.04 -17.24 15.43
C GLY A 466 22.52 -15.81 15.66
N LYS A 467 23.61 -15.39 15.00
CA LYS A 467 24.26 -14.09 15.18
C LYS A 467 24.18 -13.20 13.97
N ARG A 468 23.91 -13.75 12.79
CA ARG A 468 23.78 -12.99 11.55
C ARG A 468 22.52 -13.42 10.81
N ALA A 469 21.92 -12.47 10.11
CA ALA A 469 20.81 -12.75 9.23
C ALA A 469 20.97 -11.99 7.91
N SER A 470 20.54 -12.63 6.83
CA SER A 470 20.41 -12.02 5.51
C SER A 470 18.94 -12.07 5.13
N VAL A 471 18.38 -10.92 4.77
CA VAL A 471 16.94 -10.74 4.55
C VAL A 471 16.70 -10.01 3.25
N SER A 472 15.83 -10.54 2.41
CA SER A 472 15.32 -9.86 1.22
C SER A 472 13.88 -9.43 1.48
N LEU A 473 13.56 -8.17 1.21
CA LEU A 473 12.24 -7.58 1.42
C LEU A 473 11.71 -6.96 0.14
N HIS A 474 10.41 -7.11 -0.12
CA HIS A 474 9.66 -6.28 -1.05
C HIS A 474 8.95 -5.16 -0.30
N LEU A 475 9.12 -3.91 -0.75
CA LEU A 475 8.52 -2.74 -0.13
C LEU A 475 7.64 -1.97 -1.10
N LEU A 476 6.47 -1.56 -0.61
CA LEU A 476 5.60 -0.58 -1.25
C LEU A 476 5.45 0.62 -0.32
N VAL A 477 5.80 1.80 -0.82
CA VAL A 477 5.66 3.07 -0.11
C VAL A 477 4.69 3.94 -0.88
N ASN A 478 3.63 4.41 -0.22
CA ASN A 478 2.66 5.35 -0.80
C ASN A 478 2.60 6.60 0.05
N ASN A 479 2.35 7.74 -0.59
CA ASN A 479 2.12 9.00 0.11
C ASN A 479 0.77 9.64 -0.23
N ASP A 480 0.39 10.63 0.57
CA ASP A 480 -0.84 11.41 0.46
C ASP A 480 -0.94 12.28 -0.80
N THR A 481 0.12 12.37 -1.59
CA THR A 481 0.13 13.11 -2.87
C THR A 481 -0.11 12.23 -4.09
N GLY A 482 -0.29 10.92 -3.89
CA GLY A 482 -0.42 9.92 -4.96
C GLY A 482 0.91 9.40 -5.50
N GLY A 483 2.03 9.80 -4.90
CA GLY A 483 3.33 9.20 -5.17
C GLY A 483 3.42 7.81 -4.56
N GLY A 484 3.97 6.87 -5.34
CA GLY A 484 4.24 5.51 -4.91
C GLY A 484 5.63 5.06 -5.33
N LEU A 485 6.24 4.18 -4.53
CA LEU A 485 7.52 3.56 -4.81
C LEU A 485 7.42 2.07 -4.47
N SER A 486 7.89 1.23 -5.39
CA SER A 486 8.00 -0.21 -5.19
C SER A 486 9.47 -0.61 -5.35
N MET A 487 10.03 -1.24 -4.32
CA MET A 487 11.46 -1.57 -4.28
C MET A 487 11.73 -2.85 -3.52
N ASP A 488 12.69 -3.61 -4.02
CA ASP A 488 13.26 -4.75 -3.32
C ASP A 488 14.55 -4.33 -2.61
N HIS A 489 14.75 -4.80 -1.38
CA HIS A 489 15.95 -4.56 -0.58
C HIS A 489 16.59 -5.87 -0.15
N ALA A 490 17.92 -5.91 -0.19
CA ALA A 490 18.72 -6.94 0.47
C ALA A 490 19.41 -6.33 1.70
N LEU A 491 19.15 -6.88 2.87
CA LEU A 491 19.59 -6.38 4.16
C LEU A 491 20.41 -7.43 4.88
N GLU A 492 21.49 -6.98 5.50
CA GLU A 492 22.33 -7.82 6.35
C GLU A 492 22.23 -7.33 7.78
N LEU A 493 22.14 -8.26 8.73
CA LEU A 493 21.97 -7.97 10.13
C LEU A 493 22.96 -8.73 11.02
N ILE A 494 23.20 -8.17 12.20
CA ILE A 494 24.01 -8.80 13.25
C ILE A 494 23.35 -8.67 14.63
N LYS A 495 23.46 -9.71 15.45
CA LYS A 495 23.11 -9.67 16.88
C LYS A 495 24.33 -9.23 17.70
N LYS A 496 24.22 -8.10 18.40
CA LYS A 496 25.28 -7.56 19.28
C LYS A 496 24.69 -7.10 20.60
N GLY A 497 25.20 -7.64 21.71
CA GLY A 497 24.69 -7.33 23.05
C GLY A 497 23.22 -7.70 23.22
N GLY A 498 22.79 -8.81 22.62
CA GLY A 498 21.41 -9.29 22.68
C GLY A 498 20.41 -8.55 21.77
N LYS A 499 20.86 -7.63 20.91
CA LYS A 499 19.99 -6.85 20.02
C LYS A 499 20.42 -6.97 18.57
N TRP A 500 19.46 -6.94 17.66
CA TRP A 500 19.70 -6.95 16.21
C TRP A 500 19.88 -5.55 15.65
N TYR A 501 20.80 -5.43 14.69
CA TYR A 501 21.06 -4.20 13.94
C TYR A 501 21.21 -4.51 12.46
N VAL A 502 20.78 -3.59 11.60
CA VAL A 502 21.11 -3.61 10.17
C VAL A 502 22.55 -3.13 10.00
N THR A 503 23.36 -3.92 9.31
CA THR A 503 24.78 -3.64 9.05
C THR A 503 25.09 -3.25 7.62
N GLY A 504 24.28 -3.70 6.66
CA GLY A 504 24.50 -3.40 5.24
C GLY A 504 23.24 -3.48 4.40
N PHE A 505 23.19 -2.65 3.37
CA PHE A 505 22.23 -2.74 2.27
C PHE A 505 22.95 -3.24 1.03
N SER A 506 22.46 -4.30 0.39
CA SER A 506 22.99 -4.85 -0.87
C SER A 506 24.49 -5.11 -0.82
N THR A 507 25.00 -5.63 0.30
CA THR A 507 26.44 -5.89 0.51
C THR A 507 26.85 -7.33 0.28
N PHE A 508 25.91 -8.29 0.37
CA PHE A 508 26.09 -9.72 0.08
C PHE A 508 27.44 -10.31 0.54
N PRO A 509 27.82 -10.14 1.83
CA PRO A 509 29.20 -10.31 2.28
C PRO A 509 29.73 -11.73 2.15
N PHE A 510 28.85 -12.73 2.05
CA PHE A 510 29.21 -14.15 1.95
C PHE A 510 29.01 -14.73 0.54
N SER A 511 28.66 -13.90 -0.44
CA SER A 511 28.51 -14.35 -1.83
C SER A 511 29.87 -14.50 -2.52
N SER A 512 29.98 -15.50 -3.41
CA SER A 512 31.19 -15.69 -4.21
C SER A 512 31.45 -14.51 -5.14
N GLN A 513 30.41 -13.94 -5.76
CA GLN A 513 30.59 -12.79 -6.65
C GLN A 513 31.09 -11.54 -5.89
N ARG A 514 30.73 -11.37 -4.61
CA ARG A 514 31.29 -10.28 -3.78
C ARG A 514 32.78 -10.48 -3.54
N GLU A 515 33.23 -11.71 -3.31
CA GLU A 515 34.66 -12.00 -3.11
C GLU A 515 35.46 -11.77 -4.39
N GLU A 516 34.91 -12.11 -5.56
CA GLU A 516 35.51 -11.78 -6.86
C GLU A 516 35.71 -10.28 -7.04
N VAL A 517 34.67 -9.48 -6.71
CA VAL A 517 34.76 -8.02 -6.76
C VAL A 517 35.78 -7.49 -5.76
N LYS A 518 35.84 -8.03 -4.55
CA LYS A 518 36.81 -7.63 -3.54
C LYS A 518 38.25 -7.87 -4.01
N ASN A 519 38.57 -9.04 -4.55
CA ASN A 519 39.88 -9.34 -5.12
C ASN A 519 40.26 -8.37 -6.25
N LEU A 520 39.27 -7.97 -7.05
CA LEU A 520 39.47 -6.99 -8.10
C LEU A 520 39.71 -5.57 -7.55
N VAL A 521 38.96 -5.17 -6.51
CA VAL A 521 39.15 -3.91 -5.79
C VAL A 521 40.55 -3.85 -5.19
N GLU A 522 41.05 -4.93 -4.58
CA GLU A 522 42.42 -5.02 -4.05
C GLU A 522 43.45 -4.67 -5.13
N LYS A 523 43.30 -5.26 -6.32
CA LYS A 523 44.15 -4.92 -7.47
C LYS A 523 44.04 -3.44 -7.87
N TYR A 524 42.84 -2.88 -7.91
CA TYR A 524 42.64 -1.47 -8.26
C TYR A 524 43.19 -0.51 -7.20
N VAL A 525 43.11 -0.87 -5.93
CA VAL A 525 43.73 -0.10 -4.84
C VAL A 525 45.24 -0.07 -5.02
N MET A 526 45.87 -1.22 -5.31
CA MET A 526 47.31 -1.28 -5.62
C MET A 526 47.68 -0.41 -6.84
N ASP A 527 46.93 -0.53 -7.94
CA ASP A 527 47.16 0.27 -9.14
C ASP A 527 46.98 1.78 -8.87
N ALA A 528 46.07 2.16 -7.97
CA ALA A 528 45.87 3.55 -7.56
C ALA A 528 46.99 4.08 -6.64
N GLN A 529 47.50 3.23 -5.74
CA GLN A 529 48.64 3.54 -4.88
C GLN A 529 49.95 3.69 -5.67
N GLU A 530 50.06 3.02 -6.82
CA GLU A 530 51.16 3.16 -7.78
C GLU A 530 50.94 4.29 -8.80
N GLY A 531 49.79 4.97 -8.76
CA GLY A 531 49.46 6.08 -9.68
C GLY A 531 49.05 5.66 -11.10
N LYS A 532 48.84 4.36 -11.36
CA LYS A 532 48.42 3.85 -12.68
C LYS A 532 46.97 4.21 -13.02
N ILE A 533 46.12 4.28 -11.99
CA ILE A 533 44.75 4.78 -12.09
C ILE A 533 44.54 5.88 -11.04
N PHE A 534 43.67 6.85 -11.33
CA PHE A 534 43.38 7.96 -10.41
C PHE A 534 44.65 8.68 -9.87
N SER A 535 45.63 8.93 -10.75
CA SER A 535 46.93 9.50 -10.39
C SER A 535 46.82 10.74 -9.51
N GLY A 536 47.72 10.82 -8.51
CA GLY A 536 47.80 11.86 -7.49
C GLY A 536 46.81 11.73 -6.33
N ILE A 537 45.83 10.82 -6.40
CA ILE A 537 44.79 10.71 -5.35
C ILE A 537 45.22 9.77 -4.21
N LEU A 538 45.65 8.54 -4.51
CA LEU A 538 46.01 7.52 -3.50
C LEU A 538 47.50 7.17 -3.47
N GLU A 539 48.33 7.84 -4.28
CA GLU A 539 49.76 7.55 -4.40
C GLU A 539 50.47 7.62 -3.04
N GLY A 540 51.13 6.52 -2.66
CA GLY A 540 51.89 6.41 -1.41
C GLY A 540 51.05 6.46 -0.12
N LYS A 541 49.72 6.37 -0.19
CA LYS A 541 48.84 6.37 0.99
C LYS A 541 48.51 4.96 1.45
N GLU A 542 48.30 4.77 2.76
CA GLU A 542 47.76 3.52 3.31
C GLU A 542 46.25 3.49 3.04
N VAL A 543 45.77 2.39 2.43
CA VAL A 543 44.37 2.22 2.02
C VAL A 543 43.83 0.89 2.55
N GLU A 544 42.70 0.95 3.23
CA GLU A 544 41.94 -0.22 3.68
C GLU A 544 40.58 -0.27 2.96
N ILE A 545 40.21 -1.44 2.45
CA ILE A 545 38.94 -1.64 1.75
C ILE A 545 37.83 -1.80 2.79
N GLY A 546 36.85 -0.91 2.74
CA GLY A 546 35.65 -0.94 3.56
C GLY A 546 34.49 -1.69 2.90
N GLN A 547 33.29 -1.13 3.04
CA GLN A 547 32.07 -1.70 2.44
C GLN A 547 32.16 -1.76 0.91
N ILE A 548 31.68 -2.88 0.35
CA ILE A 548 31.35 -3.04 -1.07
C ILE A 548 29.84 -3.16 -1.15
N GLN A 549 29.18 -2.25 -1.87
CA GLN A 549 27.74 -2.17 -2.01
C GLN A 549 27.35 -2.22 -3.49
N PHE A 550 26.36 -3.04 -3.81
CA PHE A 550 25.94 -3.31 -5.18
C PHE A 550 24.69 -2.49 -5.56
N TRP A 551 24.69 -1.96 -6.77
CA TRP A 551 23.67 -1.04 -7.30
C TRP A 551 23.22 -1.43 -8.71
N ARG A 552 22.02 -1.02 -9.10
CA ARG A 552 21.42 -1.24 -10.43
C ARG A 552 21.17 0.10 -11.15
N TYR A 553 21.26 0.11 -12.49
CA TYR A 553 21.20 1.33 -13.32
C TYR A 553 19.80 1.83 -13.64
N SER A 554 18.81 0.95 -13.83
CA SER A 554 17.50 1.36 -14.38
C SER A 554 16.84 2.47 -13.55
N LEU A 555 17.22 2.56 -12.28
CA LEU A 555 17.12 3.68 -11.36
C LEU A 555 18.34 3.54 -10.43
N PRO A 556 19.16 4.57 -10.11
CA PRO A 556 20.34 4.42 -9.25
C PRO A 556 19.90 4.05 -7.82
N HIS A 557 19.67 2.76 -7.64
CA HIS A 557 19.11 2.14 -6.46
C HIS A 557 19.96 0.92 -6.10
N LEU A 558 19.85 0.54 -4.83
CA LEU A 558 20.48 -0.63 -4.26
C LEU A 558 20.01 -1.89 -5.01
N ALA A 559 20.94 -2.81 -5.30
CA ALA A 559 20.61 -4.03 -6.03
C ALA A 559 19.94 -5.05 -5.09
N PRO A 560 18.75 -5.58 -5.41
CA PRO A 560 18.07 -6.53 -4.53
C PRO A 560 18.72 -7.92 -4.53
N ASN A 561 19.54 -8.21 -5.52
CA ASN A 561 20.41 -9.38 -5.58
C ASN A 561 21.69 -8.99 -6.34
N ILE A 562 22.75 -9.77 -6.13
CA ILE A 562 24.07 -9.45 -6.68
C ILE A 562 24.14 -9.66 -8.19
N GLU A 563 23.32 -10.55 -8.75
CA GLU A 563 23.27 -10.88 -10.17
C GLU A 563 22.75 -9.69 -11.00
N THR A 564 21.79 -8.92 -10.48
CA THR A 564 21.21 -7.76 -11.18
C THR A 564 22.03 -6.48 -11.07
N ALA A 565 23.08 -6.47 -10.25
CA ALA A 565 23.92 -5.30 -10.06
C ALA A 565 24.66 -4.92 -11.36
N ASN A 566 24.89 -3.65 -11.62
CA ASN A 566 25.77 -3.19 -12.69
C ASN A 566 26.68 -2.03 -12.29
N PHE A 567 26.53 -1.54 -11.06
CA PHE A 567 27.47 -0.65 -10.39
C PHE A 567 27.86 -1.24 -9.02
N CYS A 568 29.09 -0.96 -8.60
CA CYS A 568 29.53 -1.18 -7.22
C CYS A 568 30.04 0.12 -6.63
N LYS A 569 29.55 0.48 -5.46
CA LYS A 569 30.10 1.53 -4.62
C LYS A 569 31.01 0.90 -3.57
N VAL A 570 32.27 1.30 -3.55
CA VAL A 570 33.28 0.78 -2.63
C VAL A 570 33.80 1.92 -1.77
N TYR A 571 33.70 1.79 -0.45
CA TYR A 571 34.35 2.73 0.45
C TYR A 571 35.78 2.29 0.76
N LEU A 572 36.68 3.26 0.83
CA LEU A 572 38.09 3.09 1.13
C LEU A 572 38.44 3.99 2.31
N LYS A 573 39.01 3.43 3.38
CA LYS A 573 39.64 4.23 4.45
C LYS A 573 41.05 4.55 4.00
N VAL A 574 41.36 5.84 3.91
CA VAL A 574 42.68 6.30 3.45
C VAL A 574 43.34 7.08 4.57
N LYS A 575 44.50 6.58 5.02
CA LYS A 575 45.30 7.25 6.06
C LYS A 575 46.44 8.03 5.41
N SER A 576 46.52 9.32 5.74
CA SER A 576 47.59 10.20 5.29
C SER A 576 47.88 11.24 6.35
N ASN A 577 49.16 11.42 6.71
CA ASN A 577 49.61 12.42 7.70
C ASN A 577 48.86 12.34 9.06
N GLY A 578 48.55 11.12 9.52
CA GLY A 578 47.83 10.89 10.78
C GLY A 578 46.33 11.20 10.75
N GLN A 579 45.78 11.56 9.58
CA GLN A 579 44.34 11.74 9.37
C GLN A 579 43.78 10.59 8.54
N GLU A 580 42.60 10.10 8.93
CA GLU A 580 41.82 9.12 8.16
C GLU A 580 40.71 9.84 7.41
N LYS A 581 40.55 9.49 6.12
CA LYS A 581 39.47 10.02 5.28
C LYS A 581 38.84 8.89 4.47
N ILE A 582 37.51 8.96 4.33
CA ILE A 582 36.76 8.01 3.51
C ILE A 582 36.72 8.49 2.05
N TYR A 583 37.04 7.58 1.14
CA TYR A 583 36.86 7.76 -0.30
C TYR A 583 35.81 6.77 -0.79
N LYS A 584 35.07 7.17 -1.83
CA LYS A 584 34.18 6.34 -2.63
C LYS A 584 34.85 6.03 -3.96
N MET A 585 35.04 4.76 -4.26
CA MET A 585 35.37 4.24 -5.59
C MET A 585 34.13 3.63 -6.23
N VAL A 586 33.85 3.98 -7.48
CA VAL A 586 32.73 3.43 -8.25
C VAL A 586 33.26 2.48 -9.30
N LEU A 587 32.73 1.26 -9.34
CA LEU A 587 32.95 0.30 -10.41
C LEU A 587 31.69 0.20 -11.28
N ASP A 588 31.88 0.07 -12.59
CA ASP A 588 30.83 -0.05 -13.60
C ASP A 588 31.07 -1.32 -14.43
N ARG A 589 30.01 -2.10 -14.69
CA ARG A 589 30.00 -3.24 -15.63
C ARG A 589 28.88 -3.17 -16.68
N GLN A 590 28.19 -2.05 -16.83
CA GLN A 590 27.01 -1.94 -17.70
C GLN A 590 27.32 -2.23 -19.18
N ASN A 591 28.48 -1.77 -19.65
CA ASN A 591 28.89 -1.89 -21.06
C ASN A 591 30.01 -2.92 -21.28
N GLN A 592 30.38 -3.67 -20.24
CA GLN A 592 31.53 -4.58 -20.25
C GLN A 592 31.24 -5.81 -19.38
N ASN A 593 31.70 -6.99 -19.80
CA ASN A 593 31.54 -8.22 -18.99
C ASN A 593 32.46 -8.25 -17.75
N TYR A 594 33.07 -7.13 -17.37
CA TYR A 594 33.98 -7.01 -16.23
C TYR A 594 33.76 -5.66 -15.52
N TRP A 595 33.99 -5.63 -14.22
CA TRP A 595 33.91 -4.43 -13.39
C TRP A 595 35.11 -3.51 -13.65
N LYS A 596 34.89 -2.23 -13.92
CA LYS A 596 35.95 -1.25 -14.15
C LYS A 596 35.79 -0.03 -13.26
N PRO A 597 36.87 0.51 -12.66
CA PRO A 597 36.78 1.73 -11.86
C PRO A 597 36.56 2.94 -12.77
N THR A 598 35.58 3.77 -12.42
CA THR A 598 35.17 4.95 -13.21
C THR A 598 35.28 6.26 -12.43
N LYS A 599 35.14 6.23 -11.11
CA LYS A 599 35.21 7.41 -10.24
C LYS A 599 35.91 7.06 -8.93
N LEU A 600 36.71 7.99 -8.43
CA LEU A 600 37.27 7.98 -7.08
C LEU A 600 37.15 9.38 -6.49
N THR A 601 36.50 9.53 -5.34
CA THR A 601 36.24 10.83 -4.73
C THR A 601 36.04 10.74 -3.22
N ASP A 602 36.23 11.85 -2.52
CA ASP A 602 36.00 12.02 -1.08
C ASP A 602 34.79 12.95 -0.80
N LYS A 603 33.94 13.16 -1.81
CA LYS A 603 32.71 13.97 -1.78
C LYS A 603 31.55 13.17 -2.35
N GLU A 604 30.31 13.55 -2.01
CA GLU A 604 29.08 12.90 -2.51
C GLU A 604 29.14 11.38 -2.27
N LEU A 605 29.54 10.99 -1.07
CA LEU A 605 29.81 9.61 -0.71
C LEU A 605 28.53 8.75 -0.73
N SER A 606 27.36 9.36 -0.49
CA SER A 606 26.10 8.62 -0.39
C SER A 606 25.55 8.11 -1.73
N SER A 607 25.79 8.83 -2.84
CA SER A 607 25.33 8.46 -4.18
C SER A 607 26.31 7.53 -4.90
N LEU A 608 25.94 7.04 -6.09
CA LEU A 608 26.94 6.58 -7.09
C LEU A 608 27.78 7.77 -7.58
#